data_AF-A0A849UUT2-F1
#
_entry.id   AF-A0A849UUT2-F1
#
_cell.length_a   1.000
_cell.length_b   1.000
_cell.length_c   1.000
_cell.angle_alpha   90.00
_cell.angle_beta   90.00
_cell.angle_gamma   90.00
#
_symmetry.space_group_name_H-M   'P 1'
#
loop_
_entity.id
_entity.type
_entity.pdbx_description
1 polymer ?
#
loop_
_entity_poly.entity_id
_entity_poly.type
_entity_poly.pdbx_seq_one_letter_code
_entity_poly.pdbx_strand_id
1 'polypeptide(L)'
;MNKTWISPTIDQVGVEERIARFNTRSIKKESKTQGMLLALNMIDLTTLEGKDTIGKVKQMCYKAMHLADDIEGLPTTAAVCVYPNHVKTAIKALEGSSVKVASVATAFPSGNSSRKIKLEDVKIAVTNGAHEVDMVISRGEFLAGNYNFVFDEIAAIKEACGVARLKVILETGELSTLDNVRKASDIAIYAGADFIKTSTGKIQPAATMPVTLVMLQAIKDYYTETGIMIGMKPAGGISTSKQALQYLVMLYETLGEKWMTNEWFRFGASSLANDILLQLGKEKMGVYYSGDYISKD
;
A
#
# COMPACT_ATOMS: atom_id res chain seq x y z
N MET A 1 -1.34 26.62 -14.56
CA MET A 1 -2.48 27.19 -13.82
C MET A 1 -2.35 26.72 -12.38
N ASN A 2 -2.08 27.63 -11.44
CA ASN A 2 -2.06 27.32 -10.01
C ASN A 2 -3.51 27.11 -9.54
N LYS A 3 -4.03 25.89 -9.69
CA LYS A 3 -5.24 25.49 -8.96
C LYS A 3 -4.82 25.31 -7.51
N THR A 4 -5.23 26.24 -6.65
CA THR A 4 -5.17 26.07 -5.20
C THR A 4 -6.12 24.91 -4.86
N TRP A 5 -5.59 23.73 -4.50
CA TRP A 5 -6.44 22.64 -4.01
C TRP A 5 -6.96 23.03 -2.63
N ILE A 6 -8.27 23.26 -2.53
CA ILE A 6 -8.93 23.50 -1.25
C ILE A 6 -9.39 22.14 -0.74
N SER A 7 -8.73 21.66 0.31
CA SER A 7 -9.14 20.43 0.99
C SER A 7 -10.42 20.68 1.77
N PRO A 8 -11.47 19.85 1.59
CA PRO A 8 -12.68 19.95 2.39
C PRO A 8 -12.41 19.52 3.83
N THR A 9 -13.21 20.05 4.75
CA THR A 9 -13.27 19.55 6.13
C THR A 9 -13.94 18.19 6.17
N ILE A 10 -13.49 17.33 7.08
CA ILE A 10 -13.99 15.96 7.22
C ILE A 10 -15.03 15.87 8.34
N ASP A 11 -16.22 15.39 8.00
CA ASP A 11 -17.22 14.94 8.97
C ASP A 11 -16.80 13.58 9.56
N GLN A 12 -16.18 13.63 10.74
CA GLN A 12 -15.70 12.44 11.43
C GLN A 12 -16.84 11.47 11.80
N VAL A 13 -18.01 12.00 12.19
CA VAL A 13 -19.16 11.15 12.58
C VAL A 13 -19.66 10.38 11.37
N GLY A 14 -19.85 11.08 10.23
CA GLY A 14 -20.24 10.44 8.98
C GLY A 14 -19.23 9.40 8.48
N VAL A 15 -17.93 9.62 8.70
CA VAL A 15 -16.88 8.62 8.42
C VAL A 15 -17.07 7.38 9.29
N GLU A 16 -17.21 7.54 10.60
CA GLU A 16 -17.38 6.42 11.54
C GLU A 16 -18.64 5.60 11.25
N GLU A 17 -19.75 6.26 10.92
CA GLU A 17 -20.99 5.58 10.52
C GLU A 17 -20.82 4.77 9.23
N ARG A 18 -20.08 5.30 8.23
CA ARG A 18 -19.77 4.54 7.01
C ARG A 18 -18.92 3.31 7.31
N ILE A 19 -17.94 3.42 8.18
CA ILE A 19 -17.11 2.27 8.59
C ILE A 19 -17.95 1.20 9.29
N ALA A 20 -18.85 1.59 10.19
CA ALA A 20 -19.77 0.66 10.84
C ALA A 20 -20.63 -0.12 9.82
N ARG A 21 -21.10 0.55 8.76
CA ARG A 21 -21.84 -0.09 7.66
C ARG A 21 -20.99 -1.08 6.87
N PHE A 22 -19.75 -0.73 6.51
CA PHE A 22 -18.85 -1.67 5.80
C PHE A 22 -18.59 -2.93 6.61
N ASN A 23 -18.40 -2.80 7.92
CA ASN A 23 -18.06 -3.91 8.81
C ASN A 23 -19.19 -4.91 9.04
N THR A 24 -20.43 -4.55 8.71
CA THR A 24 -21.63 -5.38 8.88
C THR A 24 -22.14 -5.98 7.58
N ARG A 25 -21.50 -5.71 6.44
CA ARG A 25 -21.87 -6.32 5.16
C ARG A 25 -21.68 -7.83 5.21
N SER A 26 -22.77 -8.56 4.92
CA SER A 26 -22.71 -10.01 4.73
C SER A 26 -22.16 -10.32 3.33
N ILE A 27 -21.16 -11.18 3.26
CA ILE A 27 -20.51 -11.61 2.02
C ILE A 27 -20.83 -13.10 1.85
N LYS A 28 -21.42 -13.47 0.72
CA LYS A 28 -21.70 -14.87 0.39
C LYS A 28 -20.40 -15.68 0.33
N LYS A 29 -20.47 -16.97 0.59
CA LYS A 29 -19.28 -17.84 0.69
C LYS A 29 -18.42 -17.77 -0.57
N GLU A 30 -19.02 -17.89 -1.75
CA GLU A 30 -18.31 -17.86 -3.02
C GLU A 30 -17.60 -16.51 -3.25
N SER A 31 -18.28 -15.41 -2.93
CA SER A 31 -17.72 -14.06 -2.99
C SER A 31 -16.58 -13.85 -1.99
N LYS A 32 -16.63 -14.56 -0.85
CA LYS A 32 -15.57 -14.53 0.16
C LYS A 32 -14.29 -15.16 -0.37
N THR A 33 -14.38 -16.33 -1.00
CA THR A 33 -13.25 -17.01 -1.63
C THR A 33 -12.64 -16.15 -2.75
N GLN A 34 -13.48 -15.59 -3.63
CA GLN A 34 -13.01 -14.69 -4.69
C GLN A 34 -12.33 -13.43 -4.13
N GLY A 35 -12.92 -12.81 -3.10
CA GLY A 35 -12.33 -11.66 -2.42
C GLY A 35 -10.99 -11.96 -1.76
N MET A 36 -10.82 -13.17 -1.22
CA MET A 36 -9.54 -13.63 -0.66
C MET A 36 -8.47 -13.83 -1.75
N LEU A 37 -8.81 -14.43 -2.88
CA LEU A 37 -7.91 -14.56 -4.03
C LEU A 37 -7.52 -13.18 -4.60
N LEU A 38 -8.49 -12.26 -4.72
CA LEU A 38 -8.22 -10.89 -5.13
C LEU A 38 -7.29 -10.17 -4.14
N ALA A 39 -7.55 -10.31 -2.84
CA ALA A 39 -6.71 -9.73 -1.80
C ALA A 39 -5.27 -10.26 -1.87
N LEU A 40 -5.06 -11.57 -2.08
CA LEU A 40 -3.73 -12.14 -2.30
C LEU A 40 -3.02 -11.46 -3.47
N ASN A 41 -3.73 -11.28 -4.59
CA ASN A 41 -3.19 -10.64 -5.78
C ASN A 41 -2.94 -9.13 -5.63
N MET A 42 -3.46 -8.51 -4.57
CA MET A 42 -3.23 -7.09 -4.23
C MET A 42 -2.14 -6.90 -3.17
N ILE A 43 -1.50 -7.96 -2.66
CA ILE A 43 -0.47 -7.82 -1.63
C ILE A 43 0.84 -7.28 -2.21
N ASP A 44 1.41 -6.28 -1.54
CA ASP A 44 2.82 -5.94 -1.59
C ASP A 44 3.52 -6.70 -0.44
N LEU A 45 4.07 -7.86 -0.75
CA LEU A 45 4.70 -8.73 0.26
C LEU A 45 6.01 -8.09 0.72
N THR A 46 6.07 -7.73 2.00
CA THR A 46 7.06 -6.76 2.47
C THR A 46 8.02 -7.36 3.49
N THR A 47 9.32 -7.10 3.31
CA THR A 47 10.35 -7.25 4.36
C THR A 47 11.19 -5.97 4.41
N LEU A 48 11.21 -5.34 5.57
CA LEU A 48 11.86 -4.05 5.80
C LEU A 48 12.52 -4.06 7.19
N GLU A 49 13.30 -5.08 7.46
CA GLU A 49 14.00 -5.25 8.73
C GLU A 49 15.49 -4.94 8.57
N GLY A 50 16.10 -4.33 9.59
CA GLY A 50 17.55 -4.04 9.56
C GLY A 50 18.44 -5.29 9.44
N LYS A 51 17.87 -6.47 9.71
CA LYS A 51 18.51 -7.79 9.59
C LYS A 51 18.24 -8.49 8.25
N ASP A 52 17.58 -7.83 7.30
CA ASP A 52 17.26 -8.44 6.01
C ASP A 52 18.55 -8.85 5.29
N THR A 53 18.54 -10.08 4.76
CA THR A 53 19.65 -10.67 4.02
C THR A 53 19.22 -10.94 2.59
N ILE A 54 20.20 -11.14 1.70
CA ILE A 54 19.94 -11.60 0.32
C ILE A 54 19.10 -12.89 0.32
N GLY A 55 19.38 -13.83 1.23
CA GLY A 55 18.63 -15.09 1.35
C GLY A 55 17.16 -14.85 1.71
N LYS A 56 16.90 -14.02 2.72
CA LYS A 56 15.55 -13.63 3.14
C LYS A 56 14.75 -12.98 2.01
N VAL A 57 15.38 -12.06 1.27
CA VAL A 57 14.74 -11.39 0.13
C VAL A 57 14.39 -12.39 -0.98
N LYS A 58 15.30 -13.31 -1.33
CA LYS A 58 15.04 -14.36 -2.32
C LYS A 58 13.90 -15.29 -1.89
N GLN A 59 13.87 -15.68 -0.62
CA GLN A 59 12.79 -16.50 -0.07
C GLN A 59 11.44 -15.80 -0.15
N MET A 60 11.38 -14.51 0.19
CA MET A 60 10.16 -13.71 0.03
C MET A 60 9.73 -13.58 -1.43
N CYS A 61 10.67 -13.41 -2.37
CA CYS A 61 10.37 -13.38 -3.81
C CYS A 61 9.82 -14.73 -4.29
N TYR A 62 10.39 -15.85 -3.85
CA TYR A 62 9.87 -17.18 -4.14
C TYR A 62 8.42 -17.32 -3.63
N LYS A 63 8.18 -16.94 -2.36
CA LYS A 63 6.84 -16.98 -1.75
C LYS A 63 5.81 -16.11 -2.50
N ALA A 64 6.22 -14.95 -3.00
CA ALA A 64 5.35 -14.06 -3.78
C ALA A 64 4.84 -14.72 -5.08
N MET A 65 5.58 -15.67 -5.64
CA MET A 65 5.22 -16.46 -6.83
C MET A 65 4.57 -17.80 -6.47
N HIS A 66 4.97 -18.39 -5.34
CA HIS A 66 4.57 -19.72 -4.89
C HIS A 66 4.00 -19.63 -3.46
N LEU A 67 2.76 -19.17 -3.37
CA LEU A 67 2.11 -18.91 -2.07
C LEU A 67 1.83 -20.20 -1.28
N ALA A 68 1.39 -21.26 -1.96
CA ALA A 68 1.24 -22.61 -1.42
C ALA A 68 1.24 -23.63 -2.57
N ASP A 69 1.83 -24.81 -2.36
CA ASP A 69 2.02 -25.82 -3.41
C ASP A 69 0.81 -26.77 -3.55
N ASP A 70 0.01 -26.92 -2.49
CA ASP A 70 -1.14 -27.83 -2.37
C ASP A 70 -2.50 -27.15 -2.61
N ILE A 71 -2.49 -25.84 -2.89
CA ILE A 71 -3.67 -25.07 -3.28
C ILE A 71 -3.54 -24.65 -4.74
N GLU A 72 -4.19 -25.40 -5.62
CA GLU A 72 -4.33 -25.05 -7.04
C GLU A 72 -5.05 -23.71 -7.26
N GLY A 73 -4.66 -22.99 -8.32
CA GLY A 73 -5.34 -21.78 -8.77
C GLY A 73 -5.04 -20.51 -7.97
N LEU A 74 -4.02 -20.52 -7.10
CA LEU A 74 -3.59 -19.31 -6.39
C LEU A 74 -2.96 -18.29 -7.35
N PRO A 75 -3.23 -17.00 -7.18
CA PRO A 75 -2.53 -15.94 -7.90
C PRO A 75 -1.14 -15.71 -7.29
N THR A 76 -0.28 -14.98 -7.99
CA THR A 76 0.89 -14.34 -7.37
C THR A 76 0.45 -13.13 -6.55
N THR A 77 1.32 -12.63 -5.67
CA THR A 77 1.13 -11.28 -5.10
C THR A 77 1.33 -10.20 -6.16
N ALA A 78 0.96 -8.95 -5.86
CA ALA A 78 1.15 -7.83 -6.79
C ALA A 78 2.63 -7.45 -6.91
N ALA A 79 3.27 -7.33 -5.76
CA ALA A 79 4.66 -6.91 -5.66
C ALA A 79 5.34 -7.53 -4.43
N VAL A 80 6.66 -7.37 -4.38
CA VAL A 80 7.44 -7.40 -3.16
C VAL A 80 7.91 -5.99 -2.80
N CYS A 81 8.13 -5.70 -1.52
CA CYS A 81 8.68 -4.43 -1.07
C CYS A 81 9.90 -4.63 -0.17
N VAL A 82 11.01 -3.97 -0.53
CA VAL A 82 12.33 -4.12 0.10
C VAL A 82 13.04 -2.77 0.28
N TYR A 83 14.19 -2.78 0.96
CA TYR A 83 15.11 -1.64 0.98
C TYR A 83 15.85 -1.47 -0.37
N PRO A 84 16.32 -0.25 -0.71
CA PRO A 84 17.00 0.05 -1.99
C PRO A 84 18.18 -0.88 -2.31
N ASN A 85 18.94 -1.28 -1.29
CA ASN A 85 20.10 -2.17 -1.41
C ASN A 85 19.73 -3.60 -1.85
N HIS A 86 18.47 -4.01 -1.68
CA HIS A 86 17.99 -5.33 -2.03
C HIS A 86 17.22 -5.37 -3.36
N VAL A 87 16.95 -4.23 -3.99
CA VAL A 87 16.18 -4.14 -5.25
C VAL A 87 16.81 -5.00 -6.35
N LYS A 88 18.12 -4.90 -6.59
CA LYS A 88 18.80 -5.76 -7.58
C LYS A 88 18.64 -7.25 -7.31
N THR A 89 18.66 -7.63 -6.03
CA THR A 89 18.44 -9.04 -5.63
C THR A 89 17.01 -9.48 -5.95
N ALA A 90 16.03 -8.65 -5.60
CA ALA A 90 14.62 -8.94 -5.85
C ALA A 90 14.29 -9.00 -7.35
N ILE A 91 14.82 -8.06 -8.15
CA ILE A 91 14.65 -8.05 -9.61
C ILE A 91 15.18 -9.33 -10.23
N LYS A 92 16.38 -9.77 -9.85
CA LYS A 92 16.94 -11.03 -10.35
C LYS A 92 16.14 -12.25 -9.89
N ALA A 93 15.61 -12.23 -8.67
CA ALA A 93 14.84 -13.35 -8.13
C ALA A 93 13.44 -13.48 -8.75
N LEU A 94 12.90 -12.40 -9.31
CA LEU A 94 11.58 -12.33 -9.94
C LEU A 94 11.65 -12.25 -11.47
N GLU A 95 12.80 -12.58 -12.07
CA GLU A 95 12.96 -12.59 -13.52
C GLU A 95 11.96 -13.55 -14.16
N GLY A 96 11.26 -13.08 -15.20
CA GLY A 96 10.19 -13.83 -15.87
C GLY A 96 8.83 -13.83 -15.14
N SER A 97 8.74 -13.21 -13.96
CA SER A 97 7.49 -13.08 -13.19
C SER A 97 6.75 -11.77 -13.50
N SER A 98 5.44 -11.75 -13.24
CA SER A 98 4.63 -10.53 -13.23
C SER A 98 4.72 -9.73 -11.93
N VAL A 99 5.27 -10.32 -10.85
CA VAL A 99 5.40 -9.68 -9.54
C VAL A 99 6.32 -8.46 -9.64
N LYS A 100 5.82 -7.30 -9.21
CA LYS A 100 6.60 -6.05 -9.21
C LYS A 100 7.58 -5.99 -8.05
N VAL A 101 8.55 -5.08 -8.16
CA VAL A 101 9.52 -4.79 -7.10
C VAL A 101 9.33 -3.34 -6.70
N ALA A 102 8.79 -3.14 -5.51
CA ALA A 102 8.74 -1.87 -4.83
C ALA A 102 9.97 -1.70 -3.93
N SER A 103 10.44 -0.46 -3.80
CA SER A 103 11.44 -0.10 -2.80
C SER A 103 10.92 1.02 -1.92
N VAL A 104 11.12 0.94 -0.61
CA VAL A 104 11.05 2.15 0.20
C VAL A 104 12.22 3.06 -0.13
N ALA A 105 12.04 4.37 0.02
CA ALA A 105 13.09 5.36 -0.19
C ALA A 105 12.87 6.59 0.70
N THR A 106 13.58 7.67 0.38
CA THR A 106 13.50 8.98 1.03
C THR A 106 13.79 8.94 2.53
N ALA A 107 14.86 8.23 2.94
CA ALA A 107 15.24 8.07 4.34
C ALA A 107 14.16 7.37 5.18
N PHE A 108 13.56 6.31 4.62
CA PHE A 108 12.62 5.44 5.33
C PHE A 108 13.25 4.84 6.61
N PRO A 109 12.51 4.71 7.73
CA PRO A 109 11.09 5.06 7.89
C PRO A 109 10.85 6.50 8.34
N SER A 110 11.89 7.26 8.73
CA SER A 110 11.69 8.58 9.35
C SER A 110 11.25 9.65 8.34
N GLY A 111 11.63 9.55 7.07
CA GLY A 111 11.39 10.62 6.10
C GLY A 111 12.06 11.95 6.50
N ASN A 112 12.92 11.94 7.51
CA ASN A 112 13.52 13.12 8.11
C ASN A 112 14.98 13.22 7.70
N SER A 113 15.20 13.76 6.50
CA SER A 113 16.52 14.00 5.94
C SER A 113 16.44 15.12 4.90
N SER A 114 17.59 15.64 4.48
CA SER A 114 17.64 16.67 3.43
C SER A 114 17.07 16.14 2.10
N ARG A 115 16.50 17.06 1.29
CA ARG A 115 16.00 16.76 -0.06
C ARG A 115 17.08 16.07 -0.92
N LYS A 116 18.35 16.46 -0.77
CA LYS A 116 19.48 15.84 -1.47
C LYS A 116 19.59 14.34 -1.18
N ILE A 117 19.58 13.97 0.10
CA ILE A 117 19.70 12.55 0.50
C ILE A 117 18.49 11.76 0.02
N LYS A 118 17.28 12.34 0.12
CA LYS A 118 16.07 11.67 -0.36
C LYS A 118 16.10 11.39 -1.85
N LEU A 119 16.55 12.35 -2.66
CA LEU A 119 16.69 12.18 -4.10
C LEU A 119 17.73 11.11 -4.46
N GLU A 120 18.88 11.09 -3.77
CA GLU A 120 19.89 10.05 -4.00
C GLU A 120 19.36 8.65 -3.62
N ASP A 121 18.61 8.53 -2.53
CA ASP A 121 17.97 7.29 -2.10
C ASP A 121 17.01 6.73 -3.17
N VAL A 122 16.19 7.62 -3.76
CA VAL A 122 15.29 7.28 -4.89
C VAL A 122 16.09 6.87 -6.13
N LYS A 123 17.14 7.62 -6.49
CA LYS A 123 18.00 7.26 -7.62
C LYS A 123 18.62 5.88 -7.46
N ILE A 124 19.04 5.51 -6.25
CA ILE A 124 19.59 4.17 -5.97
C ILE A 124 18.51 3.11 -6.23
N ALA A 125 17.30 3.29 -5.70
CA ALA A 125 16.21 2.35 -5.93
C ALA A 125 15.88 2.18 -7.42
N VAL A 126 15.71 3.29 -8.16
CA VAL A 126 15.38 3.28 -9.60
C VAL A 126 16.53 2.69 -10.42
N THR A 127 17.78 3.09 -10.16
CA THR A 127 18.97 2.55 -10.86
C THR A 127 19.14 1.04 -10.61
N ASN A 128 18.71 0.56 -9.45
CA ASN A 128 18.70 -0.86 -9.14
C ASN A 128 17.54 -1.64 -9.80
N GLY A 129 16.63 -0.95 -10.49
CA GLY A 129 15.55 -1.54 -11.29
C GLY A 129 14.19 -1.55 -10.60
N ALA A 130 13.97 -0.77 -9.54
CA ALA A 130 12.67 -0.73 -8.87
C ALA A 130 11.55 -0.32 -9.85
N HIS A 131 10.48 -1.10 -9.89
CA HIS A 131 9.28 -0.78 -10.65
C HIS A 131 8.45 0.32 -9.98
N GLU A 132 8.55 0.38 -8.65
CA GLU A 132 7.76 1.28 -7.81
C GLU A 132 8.61 1.80 -6.64
N VAL A 133 8.36 3.02 -6.20
CA VAL A 133 9.05 3.67 -5.08
C VAL A 133 8.03 4.10 -4.04
N ASP A 134 8.21 3.69 -2.80
CA ASP A 134 7.39 4.09 -1.65
C ASP A 134 8.15 5.20 -0.87
N MET A 135 7.81 6.47 -1.11
CA MET A 135 8.41 7.62 -0.40
C MET A 135 7.69 7.94 0.90
N VAL A 136 8.38 8.54 1.87
CA VAL A 136 7.80 9.10 3.11
C VAL A 136 7.86 10.62 3.03
N ILE A 137 6.72 11.30 3.26
CA ILE A 137 6.69 12.76 3.27
C ILE A 137 7.49 13.35 4.44
N SER A 138 7.94 14.59 4.28
CA SER A 138 8.45 15.41 5.40
C SER A 138 7.32 15.79 6.35
N ARG A 139 6.96 14.89 7.28
CA ARG A 139 5.90 15.10 8.27
C ARG A 139 6.07 16.39 9.08
N GLY A 140 7.30 16.68 9.51
CA GLY A 140 7.59 17.89 10.29
C GLY A 140 7.24 19.18 9.53
N GLU A 141 7.57 19.22 8.25
CA GLU A 141 7.21 20.35 7.37
C GLU A 141 5.69 20.44 7.17
N PHE A 142 5.01 19.30 6.98
CA PHE A 142 3.56 19.26 6.89
C PHE A 142 2.90 19.82 8.17
N LEU A 143 3.33 19.36 9.34
CA LEU A 143 2.79 19.77 10.64
C LEU A 143 3.13 21.22 10.99
N ALA A 144 4.24 21.75 10.46
CA ALA A 144 4.59 23.18 10.56
C ALA A 144 3.76 24.07 9.61
N GLY A 145 2.93 23.50 8.74
CA GLY A 145 2.12 24.24 7.76
C GLY A 145 2.85 24.56 6.45
N ASN A 146 4.04 24.02 6.24
CA ASN A 146 4.86 24.23 5.03
C ASN A 146 4.39 23.33 3.88
N TYR A 147 3.11 23.43 3.50
CA TYR A 147 2.49 22.53 2.53
C TYR A 147 3.12 22.60 1.14
N ASN A 148 3.54 23.78 0.69
CA ASN A 148 4.23 23.94 -0.60
C ASN A 148 5.57 23.21 -0.61
N PHE A 149 6.29 23.19 0.53
CA PHE A 149 7.54 22.41 0.63
C PHE A 149 7.28 20.92 0.39
N VAL A 150 6.21 20.39 1.01
CA VAL A 150 5.83 18.98 0.88
C VAL A 150 5.40 18.67 -0.56
N PHE A 151 4.61 19.56 -1.18
CA PHE A 151 4.23 19.44 -2.59
C PHE A 151 5.46 19.39 -3.50
N ASP A 152 6.35 20.38 -3.39
CA ASP A 152 7.55 20.49 -4.23
C ASP A 152 8.51 19.31 -4.02
N GLU A 153 8.59 18.79 -2.79
CA GLU A 153 9.37 17.60 -2.50
C GLU A 153 8.79 16.36 -3.19
N ILE A 154 7.47 16.15 -3.10
CA ILE A 154 6.82 15.02 -3.78
C ILE A 154 6.99 15.13 -5.30
N ALA A 155 6.80 16.33 -5.87
CA ALA A 155 6.96 16.56 -7.31
C ALA A 155 8.39 16.26 -7.78
N ALA A 156 9.40 16.74 -7.05
CA ALA A 156 10.80 16.45 -7.36
C ALA A 156 11.14 14.95 -7.24
N ILE A 157 10.55 14.26 -6.26
CA ILE A 157 10.71 12.81 -6.09
C ILE A 157 10.00 12.04 -7.20
N LYS A 158 8.81 12.49 -7.64
CA LYS A 158 8.09 11.92 -8.79
C LYS A 158 8.90 12.04 -10.07
N GLU A 159 9.51 13.20 -10.31
CA GLU A 159 10.43 13.39 -11.44
C GLU A 159 11.62 12.41 -11.37
N ALA A 160 12.24 12.28 -10.19
CA ALA A 160 13.36 11.35 -9.97
C ALA A 160 12.99 9.86 -10.12
N CYS A 161 11.71 9.50 -9.97
CA CYS A 161 11.23 8.13 -10.21
C CYS A 161 11.23 7.76 -11.70
N GLY A 162 11.17 8.74 -12.60
CA GLY A 162 11.05 8.50 -14.04
C GLY A 162 9.82 7.65 -14.36
N VAL A 163 10.04 6.44 -14.89
CA VAL A 163 8.97 5.50 -15.24
C VAL A 163 8.45 4.70 -14.05
N ALA A 164 9.17 4.66 -12.93
CA ALA A 164 8.73 3.94 -11.75
C ALA A 164 7.53 4.64 -11.11
N ARG A 165 6.54 3.86 -10.64
CA ARG A 165 5.37 4.43 -9.97
C ARG A 165 5.73 4.90 -8.55
N LEU A 166 5.34 6.11 -8.20
CA LEU A 166 5.52 6.70 -6.88
C LEU A 166 4.30 6.44 -5.99
N LYS A 167 4.54 5.79 -4.85
CA LYS A 167 3.60 5.68 -3.74
C LYS A 167 4.03 6.62 -2.62
N VAL A 168 3.16 7.54 -2.22
CA VAL A 168 3.48 8.53 -1.18
C VAL A 168 2.90 8.07 0.15
N ILE A 169 3.79 7.69 1.08
CA ILE A 169 3.47 7.39 2.47
C ILE A 169 3.26 8.69 3.23
N LEU A 170 2.03 8.91 3.70
CA LEU A 170 1.65 10.08 4.47
C LEU A 170 1.99 9.94 5.96
N GLU A 171 2.19 8.70 6.41
CA GLU A 171 2.31 8.32 7.82
C GLU A 171 1.17 8.89 8.67
N THR A 172 -0.04 8.48 8.32
CA THR A 172 -1.30 9.02 8.83
C THR A 172 -1.46 8.92 10.35
N GLY A 173 -0.75 7.99 11.02
CA GLY A 173 -0.75 7.86 12.48
C GLY A 173 -0.19 9.08 13.21
N GLU A 174 0.62 9.91 12.53
CA GLU A 174 1.22 11.12 13.10
C GLU A 174 0.61 12.42 12.55
N LEU A 175 -0.38 12.33 11.65
CA LEU A 175 -1.08 13.51 11.12
C LEU A 175 -2.17 14.04 12.06
N SER A 176 -2.44 13.32 13.15
CA SER A 176 -3.37 13.67 14.25
C SER A 176 -4.86 13.71 13.88
N THR A 177 -5.26 14.34 12.78
CA THR A 177 -6.67 14.55 12.41
C THR A 177 -6.99 14.04 11.01
N LEU A 178 -8.27 13.72 10.77
CA LEU A 178 -8.74 13.33 9.43
C LEU A 178 -8.64 14.49 8.41
N ASP A 179 -8.76 15.74 8.85
CA ASP A 179 -8.52 16.91 7.98
C ASP A 179 -7.08 16.97 7.48
N ASN A 180 -6.11 16.67 8.36
CA ASN A 180 -4.72 16.61 7.98
C ASN A 180 -4.45 15.43 7.03
N VAL A 181 -5.08 14.27 7.27
CA VAL A 181 -5.02 13.13 6.34
C VAL A 181 -5.57 13.53 4.97
N ARG A 182 -6.72 14.20 4.91
CA ARG A 182 -7.31 14.69 3.66
C ARG A 182 -6.36 15.63 2.95
N LYS A 183 -5.85 16.64 3.65
CA LYS A 183 -4.94 17.65 3.10
C LYS A 183 -3.64 17.04 2.58
N ALA A 184 -3.02 16.13 3.33
CA ALA A 184 -1.82 15.44 2.89
C ALA A 184 -2.08 14.56 1.66
N SER A 185 -3.26 13.94 1.57
CA SER A 185 -3.69 13.16 0.40
C SER A 185 -3.83 14.04 -0.83
N ASP A 186 -4.53 15.17 -0.72
CA ASP A 186 -4.70 16.11 -1.83
C ASP A 186 -3.33 16.63 -2.30
N ILE A 187 -2.47 17.09 -1.39
CA ILE A 187 -1.11 17.55 -1.73
C ILE A 187 -0.35 16.47 -2.52
N ALA A 188 -0.36 15.22 -2.04
CA ALA A 188 0.36 14.13 -2.70
C ALA A 188 -0.19 13.83 -4.10
N ILE A 189 -1.52 13.77 -4.25
CA ILE A 189 -2.17 13.53 -5.53
C ILE A 189 -1.83 14.64 -6.52
N TYR A 190 -2.02 15.91 -6.13
CA TYR A 190 -1.75 17.06 -7.00
C TYR A 190 -0.26 17.21 -7.34
N ALA A 191 0.65 16.74 -6.46
CA ALA A 191 2.09 16.70 -6.71
C ALA A 191 2.53 15.57 -7.66
N GLY A 192 1.61 14.70 -8.09
CA GLY A 192 1.88 13.66 -9.09
C GLY A 192 2.10 12.25 -8.53
N ALA A 193 1.62 11.96 -7.31
CA ALA A 193 1.63 10.60 -6.79
C ALA A 193 0.82 9.64 -7.68
N ASP A 194 1.34 8.45 -7.95
CA ASP A 194 0.57 7.39 -8.63
C ASP A 194 -0.25 6.56 -7.62
N PHE A 195 0.18 6.56 -6.36
CA PHE A 195 -0.49 5.99 -5.20
C PHE A 195 -0.35 6.90 -3.99
N ILE A 196 -1.37 6.94 -3.15
CA ILE A 196 -1.23 7.39 -1.76
C ILE A 196 -1.26 6.18 -0.82
N LYS A 197 -0.39 6.21 0.21
CA LYS A 197 -0.16 5.12 1.15
C LYS A 197 -0.31 5.61 2.58
N THR A 198 -0.98 4.82 3.43
CA THR A 198 -1.28 5.26 4.80
C THR A 198 -0.02 5.42 5.64
N SER A 199 0.77 4.35 5.78
CA SER A 199 1.75 4.24 6.85
C SER A 199 3.01 3.48 6.41
N THR A 200 4.11 3.69 7.12
CA THR A 200 5.36 2.93 6.93
C THR A 200 5.25 1.50 7.45
N GLY A 201 4.33 1.26 8.38
CA GLY A 201 4.20 0.00 9.13
C GLY A 201 5.19 -0.10 10.29
N LYS A 202 5.95 0.96 10.59
CA LYS A 202 6.94 0.99 11.68
C LYS A 202 6.43 1.70 12.95
N ILE A 203 5.29 2.38 12.88
CA ILE A 203 4.64 3.03 14.01
C ILE A 203 3.19 2.56 14.16
N GLN A 204 2.59 2.82 15.31
CA GLN A 204 1.17 2.58 15.59
C GLN A 204 0.50 3.84 16.14
N PRO A 205 -0.79 4.11 15.81
CA PRO A 205 -1.62 3.34 14.89
C PRO A 205 -1.17 3.49 13.42
N ALA A 206 -1.13 2.38 12.68
CA ALA A 206 -0.81 2.36 11.25
C ALA A 206 -2.06 2.62 10.38
N ALA A 207 -2.41 1.72 9.45
CA ALA A 207 -3.63 1.84 8.66
C ALA A 207 -4.88 1.62 9.53
N THR A 208 -5.80 2.57 9.48
CA THR A 208 -7.16 2.42 10.01
C THR A 208 -8.18 2.61 8.89
N MET A 209 -9.36 2.00 9.03
CA MET A 209 -10.43 2.17 8.04
C MET A 209 -10.92 3.62 7.92
N PRO A 210 -11.11 4.40 9.01
CA PRO A 210 -11.47 5.82 8.89
C PRO A 210 -10.48 6.64 8.04
N VAL A 211 -9.18 6.48 8.33
CA VAL A 211 -8.11 7.14 7.55
C VAL A 211 -8.15 6.71 6.09
N THR A 212 -8.26 5.40 5.85
CA THR A 212 -8.30 4.85 4.49
C THR A 212 -9.51 5.38 3.72
N LEU A 213 -10.68 5.49 4.36
CA LEU A 213 -11.89 6.04 3.73
C LEU A 213 -11.69 7.48 3.29
N VAL A 214 -11.07 8.32 4.14
CA VAL A 214 -10.78 9.73 3.80
C VAL A 214 -9.82 9.82 2.61
N MET A 215 -8.79 8.98 2.58
CA MET A 215 -7.86 8.90 1.44
C MET A 215 -8.57 8.43 0.16
N LEU A 216 -9.47 7.45 0.24
CA LEU A 216 -10.30 7.01 -0.89
C LEU A 216 -11.22 8.13 -1.39
N GLN A 217 -11.77 8.96 -0.49
CA GLN A 217 -12.57 10.13 -0.88
C GLN A 217 -11.73 11.18 -1.61
N ALA A 218 -10.49 11.44 -1.19
CA ALA A 218 -9.58 12.32 -1.92
C ALA A 218 -9.33 11.82 -3.36
N ILE A 219 -9.08 10.51 -3.52
CA ILE A 219 -8.94 9.85 -4.84
C ILE A 219 -10.22 10.01 -5.67
N LYS A 220 -11.39 9.79 -5.07
CA LYS A 220 -12.68 9.90 -5.74
C LYS A 220 -12.91 11.30 -6.29
N ASP A 221 -12.68 12.31 -5.45
CA ASP A 221 -12.90 13.71 -5.79
C ASP A 221 -11.96 14.11 -6.93
N TYR A 222 -10.68 13.75 -6.84
CA TYR A 222 -9.70 14.01 -7.90
C TYR A 222 -10.06 13.32 -9.22
N TYR A 223 -10.46 12.05 -9.19
CA TYR A 223 -10.90 11.34 -10.40
C TYR A 223 -12.17 11.94 -10.99
N THR A 224 -13.12 12.37 -10.16
CA THR A 224 -14.35 13.03 -10.64
C THR A 224 -14.04 14.33 -11.38
N GLU A 225 -13.04 15.08 -10.90
CA GLU A 225 -12.62 16.33 -11.52
C GLU A 225 -11.77 16.11 -12.79
N THR A 226 -10.88 15.11 -12.79
CA THR A 226 -9.81 15.02 -13.79
C THR A 226 -9.88 13.80 -14.71
N GLY A 227 -10.61 12.75 -14.31
CA GLY A 227 -10.59 11.44 -14.95
C GLY A 227 -9.30 10.62 -14.74
N ILE A 228 -8.34 11.14 -13.95
CA ILE A 228 -7.06 10.48 -13.70
C ILE A 228 -7.20 9.49 -12.54
N MET A 229 -6.77 8.26 -12.77
CA MET A 229 -6.78 7.20 -11.77
C MET A 229 -5.60 7.35 -10.81
N ILE A 230 -5.88 7.26 -9.51
CA ILE A 230 -4.86 7.22 -8.43
C ILE A 230 -5.05 5.93 -7.64
N GLY A 231 -3.94 5.28 -7.31
CA GLY A 231 -3.95 4.06 -6.51
C GLY A 231 -4.04 4.33 -4.99
N MET A 232 -4.56 3.36 -4.26
CA MET A 232 -4.59 3.38 -2.80
C MET A 232 -3.83 2.19 -2.20
N LYS A 233 -2.98 2.45 -1.19
CA LYS A 233 -2.26 1.40 -0.46
C LYS A 233 -2.39 1.56 1.05
N PRO A 234 -3.38 0.95 1.72
CA PRO A 234 -3.34 0.79 3.16
C PRO A 234 -2.20 -0.16 3.56
N ALA A 235 -1.42 0.22 4.58
CA ALA A 235 -0.27 -0.54 5.04
C ALA A 235 -0.11 -0.51 6.57
N GLY A 236 0.27 -1.66 7.13
CA GLY A 236 0.48 -1.86 8.56
C GLY A 236 -0.81 -2.18 9.32
N GLY A 237 -0.79 -3.26 10.13
CA GLY A 237 -1.91 -3.65 11.00
C GLY A 237 -3.02 -4.49 10.33
N ILE A 238 -2.99 -4.65 9.00
CA ILE A 238 -3.95 -5.50 8.26
C ILE A 238 -3.37 -6.90 8.11
N SER A 239 -3.77 -7.82 8.98
CA SER A 239 -3.18 -9.17 9.05
C SER A 239 -4.20 -10.30 8.90
N THR A 240 -5.50 -9.98 8.77
CA THR A 240 -6.55 -10.99 8.65
C THR A 240 -7.35 -10.85 7.36
N SER A 241 -7.75 -11.99 6.81
CA SER A 241 -8.68 -12.14 5.68
C SER A 241 -9.99 -11.39 5.91
N LYS A 242 -10.54 -11.42 7.13
CA LYS A 242 -11.75 -10.66 7.49
C LYS A 242 -11.54 -9.16 7.29
N GLN A 243 -10.44 -8.61 7.80
CA GLN A 243 -10.13 -7.19 7.59
C GLN A 243 -9.93 -6.90 6.11
N ALA A 244 -9.14 -7.71 5.39
CA ALA A 244 -8.92 -7.50 3.95
C ALA A 244 -10.24 -7.42 3.16
N LEU A 245 -11.20 -8.30 3.45
CA LEU A 245 -12.53 -8.26 2.83
C LEU A 245 -13.31 -6.98 3.18
N GLN A 246 -13.24 -6.50 4.42
CA GLN A 246 -13.85 -5.23 4.83
C GLN A 246 -13.25 -4.03 4.08
N TYR A 247 -11.92 -4.05 3.84
CA TYR A 247 -11.25 -3.05 3.01
C TYR A 247 -11.70 -3.12 1.54
N LEU A 248 -11.87 -4.32 0.99
CA LEU A 248 -12.38 -4.50 -0.39
C LEU A 248 -13.83 -4.02 -0.54
N VAL A 249 -14.68 -4.26 0.45
CA VAL A 249 -16.05 -3.69 0.50
C VAL A 249 -16.00 -2.17 0.50
N MET A 250 -15.19 -1.58 1.38
CA MET A 250 -15.02 -0.12 1.48
C MET A 250 -14.49 0.47 0.16
N LEU A 251 -13.54 -0.20 -0.49
CA LEU A 251 -12.99 0.18 -1.79
C LEU A 251 -14.09 0.19 -2.86
N TYR A 252 -14.79 -0.93 -3.02
CA TYR A 252 -15.85 -1.08 -4.01
C TYR A 252 -16.98 -0.06 -3.81
N GLU A 253 -17.47 0.10 -2.58
CA GLU A 253 -18.57 1.04 -2.30
C GLU A 253 -18.14 2.52 -2.41
N THR A 254 -16.84 2.83 -2.39
CA THR A 254 -16.35 4.22 -2.46
C THR A 254 -15.90 4.61 -3.86
N LEU A 255 -15.07 3.78 -4.50
CA LEU A 255 -14.44 4.04 -5.80
C LEU A 255 -15.01 3.19 -6.95
N GLY A 256 -15.62 2.04 -6.63
CA GLY A 256 -16.22 1.15 -7.63
C GLY A 256 -15.24 0.14 -8.24
N GLU A 257 -15.76 -0.64 -9.17
CA GLU A 257 -15.11 -1.81 -9.76
C GLU A 257 -13.76 -1.51 -10.42
N LYS A 258 -13.59 -0.32 -11.02
CA LYS A 258 -12.34 0.07 -11.70
C LYS A 258 -11.10 0.00 -10.79
N TRP A 259 -11.27 0.19 -9.49
CA TRP A 259 -10.19 0.12 -8.51
C TRP A 259 -9.96 -1.29 -7.94
N MET A 260 -10.82 -2.26 -8.25
CA MET A 260 -10.74 -3.64 -7.76
C MET A 260 -9.68 -4.46 -8.52
N THR A 261 -8.49 -3.90 -8.72
CA THR A 261 -7.35 -4.55 -9.37
C THR A 261 -6.06 -4.23 -8.64
N ASN A 262 -5.04 -5.08 -8.81
CA ASN A 262 -3.72 -4.83 -8.25
C ASN A 262 -2.99 -3.63 -8.91
N GLU A 263 -3.51 -3.06 -9.99
CA GLU A 263 -2.97 -1.84 -10.59
C GLU A 263 -3.32 -0.59 -9.75
N TRP A 264 -4.46 -0.62 -9.05
CA TRP A 264 -5.02 0.56 -8.38
C TRP A 264 -5.25 0.39 -6.88
N PHE A 265 -5.13 -0.83 -6.35
CA PHE A 265 -5.22 -1.07 -4.92
C PHE A 265 -4.19 -2.09 -4.45
N ARG A 266 -3.54 -1.80 -3.31
CA ARG A 266 -2.53 -2.67 -2.70
C ARG A 266 -2.72 -2.81 -1.20
N PHE A 267 -2.43 -3.99 -0.66
CA PHE A 267 -2.21 -4.18 0.78
C PHE A 267 -0.71 -4.20 1.08
N GLY A 268 -0.21 -3.26 1.88
CA GLY A 268 1.13 -3.36 2.45
C GLY A 268 1.14 -4.27 3.68
N ALA A 269 1.51 -5.53 3.50
CA ALA A 269 1.44 -6.54 4.56
C ALA A 269 2.60 -7.54 4.52
N SER A 270 3.03 -7.99 5.69
CA SER A 270 3.99 -9.09 5.84
C SER A 270 3.32 -10.43 6.16
N SER A 271 2.22 -10.42 6.92
CA SER A 271 1.57 -11.65 7.43
C SER A 271 0.18 -11.96 6.84
N LEU A 272 -0.44 -11.02 6.13
CA LEU A 272 -1.81 -11.19 5.60
C LEU A 272 -1.94 -12.39 4.66
N ALA A 273 -0.94 -12.63 3.82
CA ALA A 273 -0.94 -13.76 2.88
C ALA A 273 -1.13 -15.10 3.63
N ASN A 274 -0.43 -15.28 4.75
CA ASN A 274 -0.51 -16.51 5.54
C ASN A 274 -1.92 -16.73 6.10
N ASP A 275 -2.56 -15.69 6.65
CA ASP A 275 -3.93 -15.82 7.16
C ASP A 275 -4.92 -16.18 6.05
N ILE A 276 -4.81 -15.54 4.88
CA ILE A 276 -5.68 -15.86 3.74
C ILE A 276 -5.48 -17.32 3.30
N LEU A 277 -4.25 -17.80 3.20
CA LEU A 277 -3.95 -19.19 2.84
C LEU A 277 -4.52 -20.18 3.86
N LEU A 278 -4.42 -19.89 5.15
CA LEU A 278 -5.05 -20.71 6.20
C LEU A 278 -6.57 -20.81 6.01
N GLN A 279 -7.24 -19.70 5.67
CA GLN A 279 -8.69 -19.70 5.44
C GLN A 279 -9.07 -20.44 4.16
N LEU A 280 -8.33 -20.24 3.06
CA LEU A 280 -8.57 -20.95 1.80
C LEU A 280 -8.34 -22.46 1.94
N GLY A 281 -7.26 -22.86 2.61
CA GLY A 281 -6.97 -24.27 2.91
C GLY A 281 -8.08 -24.92 3.73
N LYS A 282 -8.57 -24.23 4.77
CA LYS A 282 -9.71 -24.69 5.58
C LYS A 282 -10.99 -24.84 4.75
N GLU A 283 -11.28 -23.90 3.85
CA GLU A 283 -12.46 -23.97 2.97
C GLU A 283 -12.38 -25.16 1.99
N LYS A 284 -11.18 -25.49 1.50
CA LYS A 284 -10.94 -26.58 0.55
C LYS A 284 -10.91 -27.97 1.22
N MET A 285 -10.24 -28.10 2.36
CA MET A 285 -10.00 -29.40 3.01
C MET A 285 -11.06 -29.78 4.06
N GLY A 286 -11.88 -28.84 4.53
CA GLY A 286 -12.91 -29.09 5.55
C GLY A 286 -12.37 -29.37 6.96
N VAL A 287 -11.05 -29.37 7.14
CA VAL A 287 -10.33 -29.52 8.42
C VAL A 287 -9.37 -28.34 8.64
N TYR A 288 -8.82 -28.22 9.86
CA TYR A 288 -7.86 -27.15 10.18
C TYR A 288 -6.59 -27.29 9.33
N TYR A 289 -6.31 -26.28 8.51
CA TYR A 289 -5.09 -26.17 7.74
C TYR A 289 -3.98 -25.63 8.66
N SER A 290 -2.84 -26.32 8.76
CA SER A 290 -1.75 -25.92 9.67
C SER A 290 -0.74 -25.02 8.98
N GLY A 291 -0.04 -24.19 9.77
CA GLY A 291 1.06 -23.36 9.27
C GLY A 291 2.30 -24.14 8.82
N ASP A 292 2.28 -25.48 8.90
CA ASP A 292 3.37 -26.33 8.40
C ASP A 292 3.27 -26.58 6.88
N TYR A 293 2.09 -26.31 6.30
CA TYR A 293 1.84 -26.36 4.85
C TYR A 293 2.03 -24.99 4.16
N ILE A 294 2.45 -23.96 4.91
CA ILE A 294 2.66 -22.60 4.41
C ILE A 294 4.14 -22.25 4.60
N SER A 295 4.79 -21.68 3.57
CA SER A 295 6.18 -21.24 3.72
C SER A 295 6.28 -20.17 4.82
N LYS A 296 7.01 -20.48 5.90
CA LYS A 296 7.25 -19.55 7.02
C LYS A 296 8.19 -18.43 6.57
N ASP A 297 7.98 -17.24 7.13
CA ASP A 297 8.69 -16.02 6.72
C ASP A 297 10.20 -16.11 6.98
#